data_AF-A0A1V6I6T7-F1
#
_entry.id   AF-A0A1V6I6T7-F1
#
_cell.length_a   1.000
_cell.length_b   1.000
_cell.length_c   1.000
_cell.angle_alpha   90.00
_cell.angle_beta   90.00
_cell.angle_gamma   90.00
#
_symmetry.space_group_name_H-M   'P 1'
#
loop_
_entity.id
_entity.type
_entity.pdbx_description
1 polymer ?
#
loop_
_entity_poly.entity_id
_entity_poly.type
_entity_poly.pdbx_seq_one_letter_code
_entity_poly.pdbx_strand_id
1 'polypeptide(L)' 'MTRDELMGKLNLRHRPTFVSNYTNPALDRGWIKITETEPNHPNQKYRLTEKGLKAKQEWKNIRR' A
#
# COMPACT_ATOMS: atom_id res chain seq x y z
N MET A 1 -7.75 1.39 1.31
CA MET A 1 -7.76 0.29 2.29
C MET A 1 -6.98 0.73 3.52
N THR A 2 -7.37 0.28 4.71
CA THR A 2 -6.57 0.47 5.93
C THR A 2 -5.35 -0.46 5.90
N ARG A 3 -4.41 -0.24 6.82
CA ARG A 3 -3.24 -1.11 6.98
C ARG A 3 -3.64 -2.54 7.29
N ASP A 4 -4.58 -2.74 8.20
CA ASP A 4 -4.98 -4.06 8.67
C ASP A 4 -5.72 -4.84 7.57
N GLU A 5 -6.52 -4.15 6.74
CA GLU A 5 -7.11 -4.74 5.54
C GLU A 5 -6.04 -5.22 4.53
N LEU A 6 -4.98 -4.43 4.33
CA LEU A 6 -3.88 -4.81 3.44
C LEU A 6 -3.10 -6.01 3.97
N MET A 7 -2.78 -6.00 5.27
CA MET A 7 -2.13 -7.12 5.94
C MET A 7 -2.98 -8.39 5.85
N GLY A 8 -4.29 -8.28 6.08
CA GLY A 8 -5.22 -9.40 5.94
C GLY A 8 -5.23 -10.00 4.53
N LYS A 9 -5.24 -9.18 3.48
CA LYS A 9 -5.18 -9.69 2.08
C LYS A 9 -3.86 -10.37 1.73
N LEU A 10 -2.76 -9.98 2.38
CA LEU A 10 -1.44 -10.58 2.19
C LEU A 10 -1.17 -11.72 3.18
N ASN A 11 -2.13 -12.04 4.06
CA ASN A 11 -1.99 -12.98 5.16
C ASN A 11 -0.75 -12.70 6.05
N LEU A 12 -0.45 -11.41 6.27
CA LEU A 12 0.66 -10.96 7.10
C LEU A 12 0.16 -10.61 8.50
N ARG A 13 0.89 -11.04 9.53
CA ARG A 13 0.54 -10.78 10.93
C ARG A 13 1.48 -9.79 11.61
N HIS A 14 2.72 -9.67 11.15
CA HIS A 14 3.73 -8.83 11.79
C HIS A 14 3.72 -7.40 11.25
N ARG A 15 3.12 -6.48 12.02
CA ARG A 15 2.95 -5.07 11.64
C ARG A 15 4.27 -4.34 11.35
N PRO A 16 5.32 -4.42 12.19
CA PRO A 16 6.58 -3.72 11.92
C PRO A 16 7.18 -4.12 10.56
N THR A 17 7.19 -5.43 10.27
CA THR A 17 7.71 -5.95 8.99
C THR A 17 6.85 -5.52 7.81
N PHE A 18 5.52 -5.49 7.96
CA PHE A 18 4.65 -5.00 6.89
C PHE A 18 4.95 -3.53 6.55
N VAL A 19 5.18 -2.71 7.57
CA VAL A 19 5.53 -1.30 7.37
C VAL A 19 6.90 -1.17 6.72
N SER A 20 7.93 -1.83 7.26
CA SER A 20 9.30 -1.70 6.75
C SER A 20 9.48 -2.26 5.33
N ASN A 21 8.85 -3.38 5.01
CA ASN A 21 9.15 -4.12 3.78
C ASN A 21 8.15 -3.84 2.65
N TYR A 22 6.94 -3.37 2.96
CA TYR A 22 5.90 -3.16 1.96
C TYR A 22 5.46 -1.69 1.90
N THR A 23 5.10 -1.11 3.05
CA THR A 23 4.44 0.20 3.06
C THR A 23 5.44 1.33 2.84
N ASN A 24 6.52 1.39 3.62
CA ASN A 24 7.53 2.45 3.50
C ASN A 24 8.18 2.46 2.12
N PRO A 25 8.62 1.32 1.53
CA PRO A 25 9.20 1.33 0.20
C PRO A 25 8.20 1.76 -0.88
N ALA A 26 6.92 1.41 -0.73
CA ALA A 26 5.89 1.79 -1.70
C ALA A 26 5.50 3.27 -1.61
N LEU A 27 5.54 3.87 -0.41
CA LEU A 27 5.36 5.31 -0.19
C LEU A 27 6.55 6.09 -0.75
N ASP A 28 7.76 5.67 -0.40
CA ASP A 28 9.01 6.30 -0.84
C ASP A 28 9.16 6.29 -2.38
N ARG A 29 8.81 5.17 -3.02
CA ARG A 29 8.78 5.05 -4.48
C ARG A 29 7.58 5.76 -5.13
N GLY A 30 6.66 6.32 -4.34
CA GLY A 30 5.49 7.03 -4.82
C GLY A 30 4.45 6.16 -5.52
N TRP A 31 4.38 4.86 -5.22
CA TRP A 31 3.37 3.95 -5.78
C TRP A 31 2.04 4.02 -5.04
N ILE A 32 2.09 4.34 -3.75
CA ILE A 32 0.92 4.54 -2.91
C ILE A 32 1.01 5.90 -2.21
N LYS A 33 -0.14 6.40 -1.77
CA LYS A 33 -0.26 7.58 -0.90
C LYS A 33 -1.23 7.31 0.23
N ILE A 34 -1.07 8.07 1.30
CA ILE A 34 -1.97 8.06 2.46
C ILE A 34 -3.04 9.14 2.24
N THR A 35 -4.30 8.85 2.57
CA THR A 35 -5.42 9.81 2.43
C THR A 35 -5.51 10.81 3.56
N GLU A 36 -5.00 10.46 4.74
CA GLU A 36 -4.98 11.31 5.93
C GLU A 36 -3.57 11.29 6.52
N THR A 37 -3.03 12.46 6.83
CA THR A 37 -1.67 12.63 7.34
C THR A 37 -1.60 12.51 8.85
N GLU A 38 -2.72 12.72 9.54
CA GLU A 38 -2.76 12.59 10.99
C GLU A 38 -2.50 11.14 11.43
N PRO A 39 -1.51 10.89 12.30
CA PRO A 39 -1.21 9.56 12.78
C PRO A 39 -2.37 9.01 13.61
N ASN A 40 -2.71 7.73 13.38
CA ASN A 40 -3.80 7.01 14.06
C ASN A 40 -5.22 7.53 13.76
N HIS A 41 -5.39 8.40 12.76
CA HIS A 41 -6.71 8.86 12.39
C HIS A 41 -7.57 7.69 11.83
N PRO A 42 -8.83 7.54 12.26
CA PRO A 42 -9.68 6.40 11.88
C PRO A 42 -9.93 6.31 10.37
N ASN A 43 -9.84 7.44 9.65
CA ASN A 43 -10.01 7.48 8.20
C ASN A 43 -8.70 7.34 7.40
N GLN A 44 -7.58 7.02 8.06
CA GLN A 44 -6.30 6.83 7.40
C GLN A 44 -6.33 5.59 6.48
N LYS A 45 -6.21 5.81 5.17
CA LYS A 45 -6.25 4.76 4.15
C LYS A 45 -5.09 4.93 3.16
N TYR A 46 -4.63 3.81 2.64
CA TYR A 46 -3.71 3.75 1.51
C TYR A 46 -4.47 3.67 0.20
N ARG A 47 -4.00 4.42 -0.80
CA ARG A 47 -4.50 4.43 -2.18
C ARG A 47 -3.34 4.38 -3.18
N LEU A 48 -3.57 3.78 -4.33
CA LEU A 48 -2.61 3.83 -5.44
C LEU A 48 -2.51 5.25 -5.99
N THR A 49 -1.30 5.65 -6.36
CA THR A 49 -1.04 6.84 -7.17
C THR A 49 -1.18 6.50 -8.66
N GLU A 50 -1.07 7.50 -9.53
CA GLU A 50 -0.99 7.27 -10.98
C GLU A 50 0.15 6.31 -11.35
N LYS A 51 1.31 6.47 -10.70
CA LYS A 51 2.46 5.57 -10.87
C LYS A 51 2.13 4.14 -10.45
N GLY A 52 1.47 3.97 -9.31
CA GLY A 52 1.03 2.65 -8.83
C GLY A 52 -0.03 2.02 -9.73
N LEU A 53 -0.92 2.82 -10.33
CA LEU A 53 -1.91 2.34 -11.29
C LEU A 53 -1.26 1.86 -12.58
N LYS A 54 -0.29 2.59 -13.13
CA LYS A 54 0.49 2.17 -14.31
C LYS A 54 1.20 0.84 -14.06
N ALA A 55 1.93 0.75 -12.94
CA ALA A 55 2.61 -0.49 -12.55
C ALA A 55 1.62 -1.67 -12.43
N LYS A 56 0.42 -1.45 -11.87
CA LYS A 56 -0.63 -2.49 -11.81
C LYS A 56 -1.08 -2.95 -13.19
N GLN A 57 -1.17 -2.07 -14.18
CA GLN A 57 -1.53 -2.45 -15.55
C GLN A 57 -0.41 -3.24 -16.23
N GLU A 58 0.83 -2.80 -16.08
CA GLU A 58 2.01 -3.53 -16.58
C GLU A 58 2.07 -4.95 -16.01
N TRP A 59 1.88 -5.10 -14.69
CA TRP A 59 1.83 -6.40 -14.04
C TRP A 59 0.72 -7.32 -14.56
N LYS A 60 -0.45 -6.77 -14.92
CA LYS A 60 -1.55 -7.55 -15.50
C LYS A 60 -1.20 -8.05 -16.90
N ASN A 61 -0.50 -7.24 -17.69
CA ASN A 61 -0.12 -7.60 -19.05
C ASN A 61 0.96 -8.68 -19.07
N ILE A 62 1.84 -8.71 -18.07
CA ILE A 62 2.90 -9.73 -17.95
C ILE A 62 2.34 -11.12 -17.57
N ARG A 63 1.27 -11.17 -16.77
CA ARG A 63 0.65 -12.44 -16.32
C ARG A 63 -0.44 -12.95 -17.27
N ARG A 64 -0.58 -12.36 -18.45
CA ARG A 64 -1.57 -12.71 -19.47
C ARG A 64 -0.87 -13.43 -20.61
#